data_AF-A0A1U7RQX7-F1
#
_entry.id   AF-A0A1U7RQX7-F1
#
_cell.length_a   1.000
_cell.length_b   1.000
_cell.length_c   1.000
_cell.angle_alpha   90.00
_cell.angle_beta   90.00
_cell.angle_gamma   90.00
#
_symmetry.space_group_name_H-M   'P 1'
#
loop_
_entity.id
_entity.type
_entity.pdbx_description
1 polymer ?
#
loop_
_entity_poly.entity_id
_entity_poly.type
_entity_poly.pdbx_seq_one_letter_code
_entity_poly.pdbx_strand_id
1 'polypeptide(L)'
;MKLNERSVVHYATCDSPADHAGFLRKRVERHHHHHHHHHTTSYHRRWFILKGNLLFYFEDRDSREPLGLVVLEGCTVELCESAEEFAFAIRFEDAGAKAYVLVADCHTAMEAWVKALSRASFDYMRLVVKELERQLEDARKSLAACHKSPRKLSSGRKRHLSNPALPPVQEKPPILENGYSTWGSSCTPAGASCCDQDGGFSKPPPLPPRRRSAGGSLYIAPTSGLSLTLQESPVSPETACFSKLHHWYGQEIAEVRREWLESKKSGEL
;
A
#
# COMPACT_ATOMS: atom_id res chain seq x y z
N MET A 1 7.91 17.63 -14.58
CA MET A 1 8.67 16.97 -13.49
C MET A 1 9.88 16.25 -14.09
N LYS A 2 11.09 16.35 -13.51
CA LYS A 2 12.28 15.62 -13.99
C LYS A 2 12.38 14.30 -13.22
N LEU A 3 12.08 13.18 -13.86
CA LEU A 3 12.15 11.86 -13.24
C LEU A 3 13.57 11.28 -13.37
N ASN A 4 14.05 10.60 -12.32
CA ASN A 4 15.29 9.84 -12.40
C ASN A 4 15.03 8.52 -13.11
N GLU A 5 15.55 8.37 -14.33
CA GLU A 5 15.37 7.20 -15.18
C GLU A 5 15.72 5.89 -14.47
N ARG A 6 16.84 5.83 -13.73
CA ARG A 6 17.24 4.62 -12.99
C ARG A 6 16.22 4.21 -11.93
N SER A 7 15.69 5.18 -11.20
CA SER A 7 14.66 4.93 -10.18
C SER A 7 13.34 4.48 -10.81
N VAL A 8 12.98 5.06 -11.95
CA VAL A 8 11.76 4.71 -12.70
C VAL A 8 11.85 3.29 -13.25
N VAL A 9 12.97 2.93 -13.88
CA VAL A 9 13.21 1.56 -14.39
C VAL A 9 13.17 0.56 -13.24
N HIS A 10 13.86 0.86 -12.13
CA HIS A 10 13.82 0.01 -10.94
C HIS A 10 12.40 -0.20 -10.40
N TYR A 11 11.60 0.87 -10.32
CA TYR A 11 10.21 0.77 -9.87
C TYR A 11 9.34 -0.05 -10.84
N ALA A 12 9.59 0.07 -12.14
CA ALA A 12 8.90 -0.71 -13.16
C ALA A 12 9.13 -2.23 -12.98
N THR A 13 10.35 -2.62 -12.59
CA THR A 13 10.77 -4.03 -12.54
C THR A 13 10.86 -4.64 -11.14
N CYS A 14 10.74 -3.86 -10.07
CA CYS A 14 10.78 -4.40 -8.72
C CYS A 14 9.50 -5.17 -8.36
N ASP A 15 9.58 -5.97 -7.28
CA ASP A 15 8.50 -6.83 -6.79
C ASP A 15 7.34 -6.07 -6.12
N SER A 16 7.28 -4.74 -6.27
CA SER A 16 6.13 -3.98 -5.80
C SER A 16 4.87 -4.45 -6.54
N PRO A 17 3.73 -4.59 -5.84
CA PRO A 17 2.50 -5.06 -6.45
C PRO A 17 2.08 -4.15 -7.60
N ALA A 18 1.56 -4.76 -8.67
CA ALA A 18 0.91 -4.05 -9.76
C ALA A 18 -0.59 -3.98 -9.52
N ASP A 19 -1.20 -2.83 -9.79
CA ASP A 19 -2.66 -2.67 -9.74
C ASP A 19 -3.33 -3.45 -10.87
N HIS A 20 -2.66 -3.50 -12.04
CA HIS A 20 -3.06 -4.33 -13.15
C HIS A 20 -1.88 -4.61 -14.09
N ALA A 21 -1.89 -5.77 -14.75
CA ALA A 21 -0.89 -6.11 -15.75
C ALA A 21 -1.48 -7.06 -16.80
N GLY A 22 -1.02 -6.95 -18.03
CA GLY A 22 -1.61 -7.68 -19.15
C GLY A 22 -1.08 -7.22 -20.50
N PHE A 23 -1.39 -7.99 -21.53
CA PHE A 23 -1.08 -7.58 -22.90
C PHE A 23 -2.16 -6.65 -23.45
N LEU A 24 -1.71 -5.63 -24.19
CA LEU A 24 -2.56 -4.78 -25.01
C LEU A 24 -1.89 -4.57 -26.37
N ARG A 25 -2.69 -4.33 -27.40
CA ARG A 25 -2.23 -3.88 -28.70
C ARG A 25 -2.24 -2.35 -28.74
N LYS A 26 -1.06 -1.74 -28.79
CA LYS A 26 -0.89 -0.28 -28.87
C LYS A 26 -0.83 0.18 -30.31
N ARG A 27 -1.64 1.16 -30.67
CA ARG A 27 -1.62 1.78 -32.00
C ARG A 27 -0.28 2.47 -32.26
N VAL A 28 0.26 2.25 -33.45
CA VAL A 28 1.43 2.91 -33.98
C VAL A 28 0.96 4.04 -34.89
N GLU A 29 1.31 5.27 -34.54
CA GLU A 29 1.00 6.42 -35.39
C GLU A 29 2.11 6.60 -36.42
N ARG A 30 1.72 6.70 -37.69
CA ARG A 30 2.62 7.07 -38.78
C ARG A 30 2.23 8.47 -39.25
N HIS A 31 3.12 9.45 -39.13
CA HIS A 31 2.98 10.72 -39.81
C HIS A 31 3.29 10.49 -41.30
N HIS A 32 2.30 10.55 -42.19
CA HIS A 32 2.59 10.50 -43.63
C HIS A 32 2.14 11.79 -44.31
N HIS A 33 3.09 12.38 -45.03
CA HIS A 33 2.97 13.61 -45.83
C HIS A 33 2.66 13.33 -47.32
N HIS A 34 2.09 12.17 -47.66
CA HIS A 34 1.80 11.85 -49.07
C HIS A 34 0.33 11.52 -49.32
N HIS A 35 -0.24 12.34 -50.20
CA HIS A 35 -1.64 12.61 -50.47
C HIS A 35 -2.42 11.43 -51.12
N HIS A 36 -1.85 10.21 -51.16
CA HIS A 36 -2.50 9.11 -51.88
C HIS A 36 -2.23 7.69 -51.38
N HIS A 37 -1.70 7.50 -50.17
CA HIS A 37 -1.46 6.15 -49.65
C HIS A 37 -2.50 5.74 -48.59
N HIS A 38 -3.14 4.59 -48.81
CA HIS A 38 -4.11 3.96 -47.91
C HIS A 38 -3.52 3.90 -46.48
N HIS A 39 -4.18 4.54 -45.51
CA HIS A 39 -3.72 4.56 -44.13
C HIS A 39 -3.91 3.20 -43.46
N THR A 40 -2.95 2.28 -43.63
CA THR A 40 -2.92 1.05 -42.83
C THR A 40 -2.47 1.40 -41.41
N THR A 41 -3.44 1.53 -40.51
CA THR A 41 -3.15 1.62 -39.07
C THR A 41 -2.50 0.31 -38.63
N SER A 42 -1.40 0.40 -37.88
CA SER A 42 -0.68 -0.77 -37.36
C SER A 42 -0.68 -0.77 -35.84
N TYR A 43 -0.63 -1.95 -35.24
CA TYR A 43 -0.66 -2.15 -33.79
C TYR A 43 0.50 -3.05 -33.36
N HIS A 44 1.09 -2.76 -32.20
CA HIS A 44 2.09 -3.61 -31.56
C HIS A 44 1.54 -4.19 -30.26
N ARG A 45 1.68 -5.50 -30.10
CA ARG A 45 1.40 -6.19 -28.84
C ARG A 45 2.51 -5.84 -27.85
N ARG A 46 2.13 -5.38 -26.66
CA ARG A 46 3.05 -4.95 -25.61
C ARG A 46 2.54 -5.43 -24.26
N TRP A 47 3.45 -5.77 -23.36
CA TRP A 47 3.13 -6.10 -21.98
C TRP A 47 3.04 -4.82 -21.16
N PHE A 48 1.87 -4.52 -20.61
CA PHE A 48 1.63 -3.32 -19.80
C PHE A 48 1.58 -3.67 -18.32
N ILE A 49 2.10 -2.78 -17.49
CA ILE A 49 2.06 -2.86 -16.03
C ILE A 49 1.64 -1.50 -15.47
N LEU A 50 0.54 -1.47 -14.73
CA LEU A 50 0.06 -0.31 -13.99
C LEU A 50 0.49 -0.43 -12.52
N LYS A 51 1.22 0.58 -12.04
CA LYS A 51 1.63 0.73 -10.63
C LYS A 51 1.36 2.16 -10.17
N GLY A 52 0.34 2.35 -9.33
CA GLY A 52 -0.17 3.67 -8.96
C GLY A 52 -0.67 4.42 -10.19
N ASN A 53 -0.15 5.63 -10.41
CA ASN A 53 -0.45 6.45 -11.58
C ASN A 53 0.57 6.29 -12.73
N LEU A 54 1.41 5.26 -12.68
CA LEU A 54 2.45 5.01 -13.67
C LEU A 54 2.10 3.76 -14.49
N LEU A 55 1.96 3.94 -15.80
CA LEU A 55 1.72 2.86 -16.75
C LEU A 55 2.98 2.60 -17.57
N PHE A 56 3.63 1.48 -17.29
CA PHE A 56 4.79 1.00 -18.02
C PHE A 56 4.36 0.08 -19.15
N TYR A 57 5.14 0.05 -20.24
CA TYR A 57 4.99 -0.98 -21.26
C TYR A 57 6.34 -1.51 -21.72
N PHE A 58 6.35 -2.81 -22.02
CA PHE A 58 7.51 -3.60 -22.37
C PHE A 58 7.27 -4.31 -23.70
N GLU A 59 8.34 -4.81 -24.32
CA GLU A 59 8.21 -5.68 -25.50
C GLU A 59 7.41 -6.92 -25.11
N ASP A 60 7.86 -7.62 -24.05
CA ASP A 60 7.28 -8.85 -23.51
C ASP A 60 7.38 -8.90 -21.97
N ARG A 61 6.83 -9.96 -21.35
CA ARG A 61 6.78 -10.14 -19.89
C ARG A 61 8.16 -10.22 -19.24
N ASP A 62 9.12 -10.83 -19.94
CA ASP A 62 10.47 -11.10 -19.42
C ASP A 62 11.47 -9.98 -19.74
N SER A 63 10.98 -8.87 -20.34
CA SER A 63 11.80 -7.72 -20.66
C SER A 63 12.29 -7.02 -19.39
N ARG A 64 13.59 -6.73 -19.33
CA ARG A 64 14.24 -6.10 -18.17
C ARG A 64 14.12 -4.58 -18.13
N GLU A 65 13.74 -3.97 -19.24
CA GLU A 65 13.64 -2.52 -19.36
C GLU A 65 12.33 -2.13 -20.04
N PRO A 66 11.63 -1.11 -19.52
CA PRO A 66 10.41 -0.61 -20.15
C PRO A 66 10.74 0.08 -21.46
N LEU A 67 9.93 -0.16 -22.49
CA LEU A 67 9.96 0.61 -23.74
C LEU A 67 9.42 2.03 -23.56
N GLY A 68 8.58 2.23 -22.54
CA GLY A 68 8.14 3.57 -22.17
C GLY A 68 7.29 3.60 -20.92
N LEU A 69 7.06 4.83 -20.48
CA LEU A 69 6.25 5.21 -19.33
C LEU A 69 5.19 6.21 -19.75
N VAL A 70 3.98 6.02 -19.27
CA VAL A 70 2.89 6.99 -19.33
C VAL A 70 2.53 7.38 -17.89
N VAL A 71 2.62 8.68 -17.60
CA VAL A 71 2.15 9.24 -16.31
C VAL A 71 0.68 9.59 -16.48
N LEU A 72 -0.19 8.97 -15.70
CA LEU A 72 -1.66 9.08 -15.82
C LEU A 72 -2.23 10.30 -15.08
N GLU A 73 -1.43 11.33 -14.88
CA GLU A 73 -1.88 12.59 -14.30
C GLU A 73 -2.68 13.38 -15.34
N GLY A 74 -3.87 13.87 -14.97
CA GLY A 74 -4.76 14.60 -15.88
C GLY A 74 -5.25 13.79 -17.08
N CYS A 75 -5.25 12.46 -16.98
CA CYS A 75 -5.71 11.60 -18.07
C CYS A 75 -7.20 11.26 -17.96
N THR A 76 -7.85 11.11 -19.10
CA THR A 76 -9.20 10.56 -19.24
C THR A 76 -9.14 9.27 -20.04
N VAL A 77 -9.88 8.25 -19.60
CA VAL A 77 -9.99 6.96 -20.29
C VAL A 77 -11.33 6.91 -20.99
N GLU A 78 -11.32 6.73 -22.31
CA GLU A 78 -12.52 6.73 -23.14
C GLU A 78 -12.62 5.44 -23.95
N LEU A 79 -13.82 4.88 -24.05
CA LEU A 79 -14.10 3.82 -25.01
C LEU A 79 -14.06 4.41 -26.42
N CYS A 80 -13.45 3.68 -27.35
CA CYS A 80 -13.41 4.09 -28.74
C CYS A 80 -14.47 3.33 -29.52
N GLU A 81 -15.41 4.05 -30.13
CA GLU A 81 -16.21 3.52 -31.25
C GLU A 81 -15.29 3.44 -32.48
N SER A 82 -14.47 2.39 -32.56
CA SER A 82 -13.50 2.20 -33.62
C SER A 82 -13.75 0.90 -34.39
N ALA A 83 -13.04 0.70 -35.51
CA ALA A 83 -13.08 -0.55 -36.26
C ALA A 83 -12.54 -1.76 -35.45
N GLU A 84 -11.72 -1.51 -34.43
CA GLU A 84 -11.19 -2.56 -33.56
C GLU A 84 -12.11 -2.77 -32.36
N GLU A 85 -12.58 -4.00 -32.19
CA GLU A 85 -13.35 -4.41 -31.02
C GLU A 85 -12.50 -4.28 -29.75
N PHE A 86 -13.14 -3.87 -28.65
CA PHE A 86 -12.50 -3.72 -27.33
C PHE A 86 -11.39 -2.65 -27.27
N ALA A 87 -11.51 -1.63 -28.12
CA ALA A 87 -10.61 -0.48 -28.17
C ALA A 87 -10.99 0.61 -27.16
N PHE A 88 -9.97 1.23 -26.56
CA PHE A 88 -10.10 2.38 -25.69
C PHE A 88 -8.89 3.31 -25.85
N ALA A 89 -9.00 4.54 -25.37
CA ALA A 89 -7.96 5.55 -25.45
C ALA A 89 -7.69 6.19 -24.10
N ILE A 90 -6.40 6.44 -23.81
CA ILE A 90 -5.97 7.34 -22.75
C ILE A 90 -5.68 8.69 -23.39
N ARG A 91 -6.43 9.71 -22.99
CA ARG A 91 -6.31 11.10 -23.48
C ARG A 91 -5.80 12.01 -22.36
N PHE A 92 -5.17 13.11 -22.74
CA PHE A 92 -4.70 14.14 -21.84
C PHE A 92 -5.33 15.47 -22.24
N GLU A 93 -5.60 16.32 -21.27
CA GLU A 93 -6.26 17.61 -21.47
C GLU A 93 -5.38 18.62 -22.22
N ASP A 94 -4.06 18.40 -22.23
CA ASP A 94 -3.09 19.28 -22.88
C ASP A 94 -3.32 19.35 -24.41
N ALA A 95 -3.39 20.59 -24.93
CA ALA A 95 -3.58 20.84 -26.36
C ALA A 95 -2.45 20.22 -27.19
N GLY A 96 -2.78 19.22 -28.00
CA GLY A 96 -1.83 18.50 -28.86
C GLY A 96 -1.18 17.28 -28.21
N ALA A 97 -1.54 16.91 -26.97
CA ALA A 97 -1.08 15.68 -26.37
C ALA A 97 -1.65 14.46 -27.13
N LYS A 98 -0.76 13.53 -27.45
CA LYS A 98 -1.09 12.33 -28.19
C LYS A 98 -1.91 11.36 -27.33
N ALA A 99 -3.04 10.91 -27.86
CA ALA A 99 -3.82 9.86 -27.24
C ALA A 99 -3.14 8.48 -27.42
N TYR A 100 -3.18 7.66 -26.38
CA TYR A 100 -2.75 6.26 -26.44
C TYR A 100 -3.94 5.39 -26.77
N VAL A 101 -4.09 5.03 -28.04
CA VAL A 101 -5.12 4.08 -28.50
C VAL A 101 -4.63 2.65 -28.26
N LEU A 102 -5.39 1.91 -27.46
CA LEU A 102 -5.08 0.56 -26.98
C LEU A 102 -6.25 -0.36 -27.29
N VAL A 103 -5.95 -1.63 -27.58
CA VAL A 103 -6.95 -2.66 -27.86
C VAL A 103 -6.67 -3.87 -26.98
N ALA A 104 -7.69 -4.34 -26.27
CA ALA A 104 -7.60 -5.55 -25.47
C ALA A 104 -7.93 -6.81 -26.29
N ASP A 105 -7.56 -7.98 -25.78
CA ASP A 105 -7.84 -9.26 -26.46
C ASP A 105 -9.31 -9.70 -26.32
N CYS A 106 -10.03 -9.19 -25.33
CA CYS A 106 -11.46 -9.47 -25.11
C CYS A 106 -12.15 -8.36 -24.31
N HIS A 107 -13.48 -8.40 -24.28
CA HIS A 107 -14.32 -7.44 -23.53
C HIS A 107 -13.95 -7.36 -22.05
N THR A 108 -13.84 -8.50 -21.36
CA THR A 108 -13.50 -8.55 -19.93
C THR A 108 -12.13 -7.92 -19.65
N ALA A 109 -11.15 -8.14 -20.53
CA ALA A 109 -9.84 -7.51 -20.39
C ALA A 109 -9.92 -5.99 -20.59
N MET A 110 -10.68 -5.52 -21.58
CA MET A 110 -10.92 -4.08 -21.79
C MET A 110 -11.57 -3.45 -20.54
N GLU A 111 -12.62 -4.05 -20.00
CA GLU A 111 -13.28 -3.53 -18.79
C GLU A 111 -12.32 -3.48 -17.60
N ALA A 112 -11.52 -4.52 -17.39
CA ALA A 112 -10.52 -4.56 -16.32
C ALA A 112 -9.48 -3.43 -16.48
N TRP A 113 -8.98 -3.21 -17.71
CA TRP A 113 -8.06 -2.12 -18.01
C TRP A 113 -8.68 -0.74 -17.82
N VAL A 114 -9.87 -0.50 -18.37
CA VAL A 114 -10.57 0.79 -18.23
C VAL A 114 -10.87 1.08 -16.78
N LYS A 115 -11.29 0.08 -16.00
CA LYS A 115 -11.54 0.20 -14.56
C LYS A 115 -10.25 0.53 -13.81
N ALA A 116 -9.17 -0.20 -14.07
CA ALA A 116 -7.90 0.02 -13.39
C ALA A 116 -7.31 1.41 -13.70
N LEU A 117 -7.30 1.81 -14.97
CA LEU A 117 -6.79 3.12 -15.40
C LEU A 117 -7.64 4.27 -14.87
N SER A 118 -8.97 4.15 -14.88
CA SER A 118 -9.86 5.17 -14.31
C SER A 118 -9.61 5.39 -12.80
N ARG A 119 -9.24 4.31 -12.08
CA ARG A 119 -8.92 4.35 -10.64
C ARG A 119 -7.52 4.88 -10.32
N ALA A 120 -6.62 4.91 -11.31
CA ALA A 120 -5.27 5.44 -11.16
C ALA A 120 -5.24 6.98 -11.15
N SER A 121 -6.34 7.63 -11.52
CA SER A 121 -6.46 9.09 -11.54
C SER A 121 -6.46 9.69 -10.12
N PHE A 122 -5.82 10.85 -9.97
CA PHE A 122 -5.85 11.62 -8.72
C PHE A 122 -7.29 11.98 -8.31
N ASP A 123 -8.14 12.27 -9.29
CA ASP A 123 -9.54 12.64 -9.10
C ASP A 123 -10.35 11.52 -8.46
N TYR A 124 -10.13 10.28 -8.90
CA TYR A 124 -10.72 9.11 -8.27
C TYR A 124 -10.26 8.96 -6.81
N MET A 125 -8.95 9.04 -6.55
CA MET A 125 -8.42 8.89 -5.19
C MET A 125 -8.98 9.98 -4.26
N ARG A 126 -9.05 11.23 -4.72
CA ARG A 126 -9.63 12.35 -3.99
C ARG A 126 -11.12 12.16 -3.72
N LEU A 127 -11.88 11.60 -4.66
CA LEU A 127 -13.29 11.26 -4.46
C LEU A 127 -13.45 10.17 -3.40
N VAL A 128 -12.65 9.11 -3.48
CA VAL A 128 -12.66 7.99 -2.52
C VAL A 128 -12.29 8.47 -1.12
N VAL A 129 -11.26 9.29 -0.97
CA VAL A 129 -10.86 9.86 0.33
C VAL A 129 -12.01 10.64 0.96
N LYS A 130 -12.67 11.53 0.21
CA LYS A 130 -13.83 12.30 0.70
C LYS A 130 -14.96 11.40 1.18
N GLU A 131 -15.29 10.35 0.43
CA GLU A 131 -16.35 9.42 0.82
C GLU A 131 -15.96 8.61 2.06
N LEU A 132 -14.71 8.16 2.17
CA LEU A 132 -14.23 7.44 3.35
C LEU A 132 -14.20 8.32 4.61
N GLU A 133 -13.81 9.58 4.50
CA GLU A 133 -13.87 10.55 5.60
C GLU A 133 -15.31 10.73 6.09
N ARG A 134 -16.26 10.85 5.16
CA ARG A 134 -17.70 10.93 5.47
C ARG A 134 -18.18 9.68 6.20
N GLN A 135 -17.82 8.50 5.70
CA GLN A 135 -18.17 7.21 6.34
C GLN A 135 -17.60 7.08 7.75
N LEU A 136 -16.37 7.54 7.98
CA LEU A 136 -15.76 7.56 9.30
C LEU A 136 -16.49 8.51 10.27
N GLU A 137 -16.94 9.67 9.80
CA GLU A 137 -17.72 10.60 10.61
C GLU A 137 -19.07 10.00 11.03
N ASP A 138 -19.79 9.37 10.10
CA ASP A 138 -21.08 8.73 10.36
C ASP A 138 -20.97 7.54 11.32
N ALA A 139 -19.91 6.73 11.18
CA ALA A 139 -19.64 5.61 12.08
C ALA A 139 -19.35 6.11 13.51
N ARG A 140 -18.59 7.20 13.66
CA ARG A 140 -18.32 7.84 14.96
C ARG A 140 -19.59 8.39 15.60
N LYS A 141 -20.45 9.07 14.83
CA LYS A 141 -21.74 9.60 15.30
C LYS A 141 -22.66 8.47 15.76
N SER A 142 -22.74 7.38 15.00
CA SER A 142 -23.54 6.20 15.32
C SER A 142 -23.09 5.53 16.63
N LEU A 143 -21.77 5.37 16.81
CA LEU A 143 -21.21 4.83 18.06
C LEU A 143 -21.53 5.74 19.26
N ALA A 144 -21.38 7.06 19.10
CA ALA A 144 -21.73 8.02 20.14
C ALA A 144 -23.23 8.00 20.51
N ALA A 145 -24.11 7.74 19.55
CA ALA A 145 -25.54 7.59 19.80
C ALA A 145 -25.87 6.32 20.61
N CYS A 146 -25.19 5.19 20.34
CA CYS A 146 -25.37 3.95 21.11
C CYS A 146 -24.96 4.09 22.59
N HIS A 147 -23.94 4.91 22.89
CA HIS A 147 -23.51 5.16 24.28
C HIS A 147 -24.45 6.08 25.08
N LYS A 148 -25.37 6.79 24.43
CA LYS A 148 -26.35 7.68 25.09
C LYS A 148 -27.72 7.01 25.33
N SER A 149 -27.90 5.76 24.92
CA SER A 149 -29.09 4.98 25.26
C SER A 149 -29.02 4.53 26.73
N PRO A 150 -29.97 4.92 27.60
CA PRO A 150 -29.98 4.47 28.98
C PRO A 150 -30.26 2.97 29.01
N ARG A 151 -29.31 2.19 29.56
CA ARG A 151 -29.55 0.79 29.96
C ARG A 151 -30.68 0.80 30.99
N LYS A 152 -31.93 0.59 30.55
CA LYS A 152 -32.97 0.09 31.46
C LYS A 152 -32.55 -1.33 31.84
N LEU A 153 -31.89 -1.46 32.98
CA LEU A 153 -31.78 -2.71 33.72
C LEU A 153 -33.21 -3.15 34.06
N SER A 154 -33.80 -4.00 33.22
CA SER A 154 -35.00 -4.73 33.62
C SER A 154 -34.59 -5.77 34.66
N SER A 155 -34.86 -5.42 35.91
CA SER A 155 -34.81 -6.29 37.07
C SER A 155 -35.58 -7.59 36.82
N GLY A 156 -35.07 -8.67 37.41
CA GLY A 156 -35.34 -10.05 37.07
C GLY A 156 -36.81 -10.50 37.08
N ARG A 157 -37.09 -11.50 36.24
CA ARG A 157 -38.02 -12.57 36.61
C ARG A 157 -37.65 -13.88 35.91
N LYS A 158 -37.06 -14.81 36.68
CA LYS A 158 -37.02 -16.25 36.38
C LYS A 158 -38.44 -16.72 36.09
N ARG A 159 -38.71 -17.30 34.92
CA ARG A 159 -39.75 -18.34 34.77
C ARG A 159 -39.36 -19.36 33.70
N HIS A 160 -39.12 -20.56 34.20
CA HIS A 160 -39.46 -21.91 33.73
C HIS A 160 -39.39 -22.28 32.24
N LEU A 161 -38.71 -23.42 32.06
CA LEU A 161 -38.66 -24.33 30.93
C LEU A 161 -40.03 -24.68 30.33
N SER A 162 -40.14 -24.56 29.01
CA SER A 162 -40.65 -25.63 28.12
C SER A 162 -40.41 -25.26 26.64
N ASN A 163 -39.75 -26.18 25.94
CA ASN A 163 -39.58 -26.21 24.47
C ASN A 163 -40.93 -26.52 23.80
N PRO A 164 -41.12 -26.16 22.50
CA PRO A 164 -40.92 -27.18 21.47
C PRO A 164 -40.23 -26.66 20.18
N ALA A 165 -39.57 -27.61 19.53
CA ALA A 165 -38.68 -27.46 18.37
C ALA A 165 -39.38 -26.95 17.09
N LEU A 166 -38.66 -26.11 16.33
CA LEU A 166 -38.86 -25.83 14.90
C LEU A 166 -37.49 -25.75 14.20
N PRO A 167 -37.38 -26.16 12.92
CA PRO A 167 -36.11 -26.43 12.25
C PRO A 167 -35.36 -25.15 11.83
N PRO A 168 -34.01 -25.21 11.64
CA PRO A 168 -33.24 -24.04 11.25
C PRO A 168 -33.41 -23.77 9.74
N VAL A 169 -34.04 -22.64 9.41
CA VAL A 169 -33.95 -22.03 8.08
C VAL A 169 -32.57 -21.38 7.98
N GLN A 170 -31.72 -21.90 7.08
CA GLN A 170 -30.46 -21.26 6.70
C GLN A 170 -30.76 -19.99 5.90
N GLU A 171 -30.67 -18.82 6.54
CA GLU A 171 -30.43 -17.58 5.80
C GLU A 171 -28.92 -17.35 5.68
N LYS A 172 -28.43 -17.51 4.45
CA LYS A 172 -27.07 -17.16 4.03
C LYS A 172 -26.98 -15.63 3.94
N PRO A 173 -26.11 -14.94 4.71
CA PRO A 173 -25.88 -13.52 4.47
C PRO A 173 -25.11 -13.33 3.14
N PRO A 174 -25.41 -12.27 2.38
CA PRO A 174 -24.72 -11.97 1.13
C PRO A 174 -23.25 -11.66 1.40
N ILE A 175 -22.37 -12.36 0.67
CA ILE A 175 -20.93 -12.08 0.60
C ILE A 175 -20.79 -10.72 -0.07
N LEU A 176 -20.48 -9.68 0.71
CA LEU A 176 -19.85 -8.48 0.19
C LEU A 176 -18.34 -8.75 0.18
N GLU A 177 -17.84 -9.05 -1.01
CA GLU A 177 -16.42 -9.21 -1.30
C GLU A 177 -15.73 -7.85 -1.22
N ASN A 178 -15.38 -7.45 0.01
CA ASN A 178 -14.44 -6.39 0.30
C ASN A 178 -13.13 -7.04 0.76
N GLY A 179 -12.04 -6.68 0.08
CA GLY A 179 -10.72 -7.29 0.23
C GLY A 179 -10.22 -7.44 1.68
N TYR A 180 -9.65 -8.63 1.91
CA TYR A 180 -8.61 -9.01 2.88
C TYR A 180 -8.70 -8.52 4.34
N SER A 181 -8.80 -9.47 5.28
CA SER A 181 -7.76 -9.76 6.31
C SER A 181 -8.22 -10.87 7.26
N THR A 182 -7.43 -11.92 7.43
CA THR A 182 -7.46 -12.75 8.66
C THR A 182 -6.07 -12.73 9.29
N TRP A 183 -5.98 -12.05 10.43
CA TRP A 183 -4.85 -12.13 11.34
C TRP A 183 -4.96 -13.40 12.20
N GLY A 184 -3.87 -14.16 12.28
CA GLY A 184 -3.38 -14.76 13.53
C GLY A 184 -4.12 -15.95 14.15
N SER A 185 -3.60 -17.14 13.81
CA SER A 185 -3.16 -18.20 14.74
C SER A 185 -4.05 -19.42 15.05
N SER A 186 -3.45 -20.56 14.63
CA SER A 186 -3.39 -21.90 15.23
C SER A 186 -4.64 -22.81 15.24
N CYS A 187 -4.55 -23.91 14.47
CA CYS A 187 -4.55 -25.30 14.96
C CYS A 187 -4.19 -26.29 13.82
N THR A 188 -3.07 -27.00 13.93
CA THR A 188 -2.76 -28.26 13.20
C THR A 188 -3.45 -29.45 13.88
N PRO A 189 -3.81 -30.56 13.18
CA PRO A 189 -2.80 -31.57 12.81
C PRO A 189 -2.99 -32.39 11.50
N ALA A 190 -1.83 -32.88 11.05
CA ALA A 190 -1.52 -34.17 10.41
C ALA A 190 -1.95 -34.47 8.95
N GLY A 191 -0.95 -34.74 8.11
CA GLY A 191 -1.11 -35.58 6.90
C GLY A 191 -0.12 -35.35 5.75
N ALA A 192 1.14 -35.76 5.92
CA ALA A 192 2.10 -36.27 4.91
C ALA A 192 2.24 -35.63 3.51
N SER A 193 3.42 -35.08 3.19
CA SER A 193 4.46 -35.73 2.35
C SER A 193 5.43 -34.69 1.77
N CYS A 194 6.70 -35.07 1.74
CA CYS A 194 7.88 -34.22 1.52
C CYS A 194 8.26 -34.12 0.03
N CYS A 195 8.80 -32.97 -0.36
CA CYS A 195 9.97 -32.91 -1.26
C CYS A 195 10.74 -31.59 -1.05
N ASP A 196 11.99 -31.74 -0.63
CA ASP A 196 13.03 -30.71 -0.60
C ASP A 196 13.29 -30.13 -1.99
N GLN A 197 13.41 -28.81 -2.11
CA GLN A 197 14.50 -28.18 -2.86
C GLN A 197 14.91 -26.85 -2.22
N ASP A 198 16.23 -26.75 -2.09
CA ASP A 198 17.09 -25.77 -1.45
C ASP A 198 17.10 -24.43 -2.22
N GLY A 199 17.20 -23.30 -1.50
CA GLY A 199 17.15 -21.97 -2.12
C GLY A 199 17.06 -20.75 -1.20
N GLY A 200 18.02 -20.59 -0.28
CA GLY A 200 18.57 -19.29 0.16
C GLY A 200 17.61 -18.16 0.61
N PHE A 201 17.11 -18.22 1.84
CA PHE A 201 16.58 -17.04 2.54
C PHE A 201 17.75 -16.16 3.04
N SER A 202 18.00 -15.02 2.41
CA SER A 202 18.89 -14.00 2.95
C SER A 202 18.25 -13.38 4.20
N LYS A 203 18.73 -13.81 5.36
CA LYS A 203 18.37 -13.31 6.70
C LYS A 203 18.56 -11.79 6.76
N PRO A 204 17.62 -11.02 7.36
CA PRO A 204 17.81 -9.59 7.56
C PRO A 204 19.06 -9.33 8.41
N PRO A 205 19.77 -8.20 8.20
CA PRO A 205 20.99 -7.88 8.93
C PRO A 205 20.69 -7.80 10.44
N PRO A 206 21.63 -8.23 11.29
CA PRO A 206 21.42 -8.30 12.73
C PRO A 206 21.17 -6.91 13.31
N LEU A 207 20.18 -6.83 14.20
CA LEU A 207 19.95 -5.64 15.02
C LEU A 207 21.14 -5.42 15.98
N PRO A 208 21.48 -4.17 16.31
CA PRO A 208 22.60 -3.85 17.18
C PRO A 208 22.46 -4.48 18.58
N PRO A 209 23.56 -4.80 19.28
CA PRO A 209 23.52 -5.54 20.54
C PRO A 209 22.76 -4.75 21.61
N ARG A 210 21.67 -5.32 22.11
CA ARG A 210 20.95 -4.78 23.28
C ARG A 210 21.82 -5.04 24.52
N ARG A 211 22.46 -4.00 25.07
CA ARG A 211 23.20 -4.10 26.34
C ARG A 211 22.24 -4.57 27.45
N ARG A 212 22.46 -5.80 27.95
CA ARG A 212 21.90 -6.23 29.24
C ARG A 212 22.73 -5.56 30.34
N SER A 213 22.11 -4.70 31.15
CA SER A 213 22.75 -4.21 32.36
C SER A 213 22.75 -5.33 33.42
N ALA A 214 23.95 -5.68 33.87
CA ALA A 214 24.19 -6.58 34.97
C ALA A 214 23.60 -6.01 36.26
N GLY A 215 22.70 -6.77 36.90
CA GLY A 215 22.21 -6.46 38.24
C GLY A 215 23.29 -6.77 39.27
N GLY A 216 23.93 -5.72 39.78
CA GLY A 216 24.78 -5.78 40.96
C GLY A 216 23.93 -5.71 42.22
N SER A 217 24.01 -6.77 43.02
CA SER A 217 23.57 -6.84 44.42
C SER A 217 24.23 -5.74 45.26
N LEU A 218 23.50 -5.13 46.20
CA LEU A 218 23.87 -5.03 47.62
C LEU A 218 22.78 -4.33 48.44
N TYR A 219 22.67 -4.81 49.67
CA TYR A 219 21.75 -4.50 50.76
C TYR A 219 22.05 -3.14 51.41
N ILE A 220 21.04 -2.44 51.95
CA ILE A 220 20.95 -1.87 53.32
C ILE A 220 19.76 -0.88 53.43
N ALA A 221 19.22 -0.84 54.64
CA ALA A 221 17.94 -0.32 55.13
C ALA A 221 17.92 1.24 55.37
N PRO A 222 16.82 1.82 55.90
CA PRO A 222 16.33 3.17 55.56
C PRO A 222 16.73 4.28 56.54
N THR A 223 16.84 5.53 56.05
CA THR A 223 16.62 6.74 56.86
C THR A 223 16.22 7.96 56.02
N SER A 224 15.37 8.79 56.61
CA SER A 224 14.64 9.96 56.13
C SER A 224 15.43 11.11 55.49
N GLY A 225 14.78 11.82 54.56
CA GLY A 225 14.89 13.28 54.43
C GLY A 225 15.59 13.82 53.18
N LEU A 226 14.88 14.73 52.50
CA LEU A 226 15.31 15.76 51.55
C LEU A 226 15.10 15.51 50.04
N SER A 227 14.80 16.65 49.41
CA SER A 227 14.14 16.90 48.13
C SER A 227 15.13 16.93 46.95
N LEU A 228 14.56 16.87 45.74
CA LEU A 228 15.13 17.30 44.44
C LEU A 228 16.23 16.40 43.83
N THR A 229 15.83 15.45 43.00
CA THR A 229 15.72 15.58 41.54
C THR A 229 15.36 14.19 41.02
N LEU A 230 14.11 14.03 40.55
CA LEU A 230 13.64 12.80 39.93
C LEU A 230 14.39 12.63 38.61
N GLN A 231 15.51 11.91 38.64
CA GLN A 231 16.18 11.44 37.44
C GLN A 231 15.33 10.28 36.88
N GLU A 232 14.25 10.63 36.20
CA GLU A 232 13.42 9.68 35.45
C GLU A 232 14.27 9.10 34.31
N SER A 233 14.72 7.87 34.50
CA SER A 233 15.17 6.99 33.43
C SER A 233 13.97 6.64 32.54
N PRO A 234 13.89 7.04 31.26
CA PRO A 234 12.66 6.85 30.50
C PRO A 234 12.87 5.94 29.29
N VAL A 235 12.45 4.68 29.42
CA VAL A 235 12.04 3.90 28.23
C VAL A 235 10.73 3.19 28.55
N SER A 236 9.65 3.96 28.54
CA SER A 236 8.29 3.46 28.33
C SER A 236 7.71 4.21 27.12
N PRO A 237 7.34 3.53 26.02
CA PRO A 237 6.92 4.17 24.77
C PRO A 237 5.61 4.98 24.84
N GLU A 238 4.86 4.91 25.93
CA GLU A 238 3.49 5.48 26.00
C GLU A 238 3.40 6.90 26.60
N THR A 239 4.51 7.53 27.05
CA THR A 239 4.44 8.82 27.75
C THR A 239 5.34 9.94 27.22
N ALA A 240 6.11 9.71 26.16
CA ALA A 240 7.06 10.73 25.66
C ALA A 240 6.52 11.49 24.43
N CYS A 241 6.21 12.78 24.62
CA CYS A 241 5.89 13.72 23.53
C CYS A 241 7.04 13.77 22.51
N PHE A 242 6.70 13.70 21.21
CA PHE A 242 7.65 13.67 20.09
C PHE A 242 8.75 14.74 20.19
N SER A 243 8.41 15.96 20.61
CA SER A 243 9.39 17.06 20.75
C SER A 243 10.48 16.78 21.79
N LYS A 244 10.17 16.06 22.87
CA LYS A 244 11.17 15.69 23.90
C LYS A 244 12.09 14.58 23.39
N LEU A 245 11.54 13.57 22.71
CA LEU A 245 12.34 12.52 22.08
C LEU A 245 13.28 13.09 21.01
N HIS A 246 12.76 13.97 20.16
CA HIS A 246 13.55 14.61 19.10
C HIS A 246 14.67 15.48 19.68
N HIS A 247 14.43 16.20 20.78
CA HIS A 247 15.47 16.96 21.46
C HIS A 247 16.56 16.07 22.04
N TRP A 248 16.18 14.95 22.67
CA TRP A 248 17.12 14.03 23.32
C TRP A 248 18.02 13.31 22.30
N TYR A 249 17.41 12.69 21.28
CA TYR A 249 18.19 12.07 20.19
C TYR A 249 18.99 13.10 19.38
N GLY A 250 18.50 14.34 19.27
CA GLY A 250 19.23 15.43 18.64
C GLY A 250 20.54 15.77 19.36
N GLN A 251 20.53 15.76 20.71
CA GLN A 251 21.73 15.99 21.52
C GLN A 251 22.72 14.84 21.39
N GLU A 252 22.26 13.59 21.45
CA GLU A 252 23.10 12.39 21.31
C GLU A 252 23.81 12.37 19.94
N ILE A 253 23.09 12.69 18.86
CA ILE A 253 23.69 12.78 17.51
C ILE A 253 24.73 13.90 17.42
N ALA A 254 24.49 15.05 18.06
CA ALA A 254 25.43 16.16 18.06
C ALA A 254 26.74 15.79 18.79
N GLU A 255 26.62 15.03 19.88
CA GLU A 255 27.75 14.57 20.67
C GLU A 255 28.60 13.54 19.91
N VAL A 256 27.96 12.54 19.29
CA VAL A 256 28.66 11.56 18.44
C VAL A 256 29.38 12.23 17.26
N ARG A 257 28.78 13.27 16.66
CA ARG A 257 29.42 14.04 15.57
C ARG A 257 30.66 14.79 16.05
N ARG A 258 30.61 15.36 17.26
CA ARG A 258 31.73 16.06 17.88
C ARG A 258 32.88 15.08 18.15
N GLU A 259 32.59 13.95 18.76
CA GLU A 259 33.58 12.89 19.02
C GLU A 259 34.21 12.36 17.73
N TRP A 260 33.42 12.17 16.67
CA TRP A 260 33.94 11.74 15.38
C TRP A 260 34.87 12.78 14.73
N LEU A 261 34.55 14.07 14.85
CA LEU A 261 35.39 15.17 14.37
C LEU A 261 36.70 15.30 15.17
N GLU A 262 36.64 15.09 16.48
CA GLU A 262 37.82 15.09 17.35
C GLU A 262 38.71 13.87 17.06
N SER A 263 38.12 12.69 16.85
CA SER A 263 38.83 11.46 16.49
C SER A 263 39.52 11.56 15.11
N LYS A 264 38.97 12.35 14.18
CA LYS A 264 39.64 12.69 12.92
C LYS A 264 40.85 13.60 13.10
N LYS A 265 40.85 14.48 14.10
CA LYS A 265 41.99 15.37 14.39
C LYS A 265 43.09 14.67 15.18
N SER A 266 42.78 13.65 15.96
CA SER A 266 43.77 12.88 16.73
C SER A 266 44.46 11.77 15.91
N GLY A 267 43.97 11.45 14.71
CA GLY A 267 44.56 10.47 13.80
C GLY A 267 45.63 11.00 12.83
N GLU A 268 46.04 12.27 12.95
CA GLU A 268 47.06 12.92 12.10
C GLU A 268 48.39 13.21 12.84
N LEU A 269 48.70 12.49 13.93
CA LEU A 269 50.01 12.53 14.61
C LEU A 269 50.73 11.18 14.54
#